data_AF-K3WWE5-F1
#
_entry.id   AF-K3WWE5-F1
#
_cell.length_a   1.000
_cell.length_b   1.000
_cell.length_c   1.000
_cell.angle_alpha   90.00
_cell.angle_beta   90.00
_cell.angle_gamma   90.00
#
_symmetry.space_group_name_H-M   'P 1'
#
loop_
_entity.id
_entity.type
_entity.pdbx_description
1 polymer ?
#
loop_
_entity_poly.entity_id
_entity_poly.type
_entity_poly.pdbx_seq_one_letter_code
_entity_poly.pdbx_strand_id
1 'polypeptide(L)'
;MNKIELLALSALFLAPCAMIVVPAVQAPSLFALHPAANALAFLVCFPASVYAMLARKASADFQTRVTLVKVHMFLQLLALVLMGGAGAVAYLAKEANQKPHFVSTHSWIAGATSTLFTLNMLGGLGTTFGGKKTSWQWKNPGHRIGGMLTFVLGGAASVYGVYSGGWGQAMLGADKQLQVSGLIVVAYALLFVKALTSRAATQKKQA
;
A
#
# COMPACT_ATOMS: atom_id res chain seq x y z
N MET A 1 2.41 8.04 19.03
CA MET A 1 3.44 8.14 17.97
C MET A 1 4.01 9.54 18.03
N ASN A 2 5.33 9.70 18.03
CA ASN A 2 5.90 11.05 18.04
C ASN A 2 5.85 11.63 16.61
N LYS A 3 5.85 12.97 16.49
CA LYS A 3 5.72 13.65 15.19
C LYS A 3 6.92 13.39 14.27
N ILE A 4 8.12 13.26 14.84
CA ILE A 4 9.37 13.02 14.11
C ILE A 4 9.32 11.68 13.36
N GLU A 5 8.82 10.64 14.00
CA GLU A 5 8.70 9.30 13.45
C GLU A 5 7.70 9.26 12.30
N LEU A 6 6.57 9.97 12.42
CA LEU A 6 5.62 10.13 11.33
C LEU A 6 6.25 10.85 10.14
N LEU A 7 7.03 11.91 10.39
CA LEU A 7 7.72 12.65 9.33
C LEU A 7 8.78 11.79 8.64
N ALA A 8 9.62 11.09 9.41
CA ALA A 8 10.67 10.23 8.88
C ALA A 8 10.08 9.11 8.02
N LEU A 9 9.05 8.44 8.52
CA LEU A 9 8.41 7.36 7.77
C LEU A 9 7.63 7.88 6.56
N SER A 10 6.95 9.03 6.67
CA SER A 10 6.30 9.66 5.51
C SER A 10 7.33 10.00 4.44
N ALA A 11 8.48 10.55 4.81
CA ALA A 11 9.56 10.87 3.87
C ALA A 11 10.11 9.62 3.17
N LEU A 12 10.33 8.53 3.92
CA LEU A 12 10.81 7.25 3.38
C LEU A 12 9.89 6.64 2.32
N PHE A 13 8.59 6.88 2.43
CA PHE A 13 7.57 6.41 1.49
C PHE A 13 7.33 7.39 0.33
N LEU A 14 7.29 8.70 0.63
CA LEU A 14 7.07 9.75 -0.37
C LEU A 14 8.25 9.93 -1.32
N ALA A 15 9.49 9.74 -0.86
CA ALA A 15 10.69 9.87 -1.69
C ALA A 15 10.68 8.90 -2.89
N PRO A 16 10.62 7.56 -2.71
CA PRO A 16 10.54 6.64 -3.85
C PRO A 16 9.25 6.83 -4.64
N CYS A 17 8.15 7.26 -4.01
CA CYS A 17 6.93 7.60 -4.75
C CYS A 17 7.16 8.75 -5.74
N ALA A 18 7.77 9.84 -5.30
CA ALA A 18 8.07 10.99 -6.16
C ALA A 18 9.06 10.60 -7.27
N MET A 19 10.08 9.81 -6.95
CA MET A 19 11.05 9.31 -7.92
C MET A 19 10.42 8.43 -9.01
N ILE A 20 9.29 7.77 -8.75
CA ILE A 20 8.53 7.02 -9.75
C ILE A 20 7.53 7.91 -10.48
N VAL A 21 6.75 8.70 -9.75
CA VAL A 21 5.63 9.48 -10.32
C VAL A 21 6.13 10.58 -11.27
N VAL A 22 7.18 11.31 -10.90
CA VAL A 22 7.71 12.43 -11.72
C VAL A 22 8.10 12.00 -13.14
N PRO A 23 8.96 10.99 -13.35
CA PRO A 23 9.27 10.53 -14.70
C PRO A 23 8.09 9.84 -15.38
N ALA A 24 7.20 9.20 -14.62
CA ALA A 24 6.01 8.57 -15.18
C ALA A 24 5.02 9.58 -15.79
N VAL A 25 4.81 10.74 -15.16
CA VAL A 25 3.92 11.78 -15.70
C VAL A 25 4.54 12.51 -16.90
N GLN A 26 5.86 12.49 -17.02
CA GLN A 26 6.59 13.07 -18.15
C GLN A 26 6.67 12.13 -19.36
N ALA A 27 6.43 10.83 -19.16
CA ALA A 27 6.54 9.84 -20.22
C ALA A 27 5.29 9.84 -21.12
N PRO A 28 5.43 9.94 -22.46
CA PRO A 28 4.31 9.90 -23.40
C PRO A 28 3.84 8.46 -23.65
N SER A 29 3.48 7.75 -22.59
CA SER A 29 3.06 6.35 -22.65
C SER A 29 1.90 6.07 -21.72
N LEU A 30 0.84 5.43 -22.24
CA LEU A 30 -0.26 4.93 -21.42
C LEU A 30 0.24 3.98 -20.31
N PHE A 31 1.29 3.20 -20.60
CA PHE A 31 1.88 2.30 -19.61
C PHE A 31 2.50 3.07 -18.44
N ALA A 32 2.97 4.31 -18.61
CA ALA A 32 3.57 5.08 -17.53
C ALA A 32 2.57 5.43 -16.40
N LEU A 33 1.27 5.42 -16.69
CA LEU A 33 0.25 5.54 -15.64
C LEU A 33 0.25 4.34 -14.68
N HIS A 34 0.71 3.16 -15.12
CA HIS A 34 0.79 1.97 -14.27
C HIS A 34 1.74 2.13 -13.07
N PRO A 35 3.05 2.42 -13.25
CA PRO A 35 3.94 2.63 -12.12
C PRO A 35 3.56 3.88 -11.30
N ALA A 36 3.05 4.95 -11.92
CA ALA A 36 2.59 6.13 -11.18
C ALA A 36 1.42 5.81 -10.22
N ALA A 37 0.35 5.20 -10.74
CA ALA A 37 -0.82 4.87 -9.93
C ALA A 37 -0.51 3.81 -8.87
N ASN A 38 0.32 2.80 -9.17
CA ASN A 38 0.76 1.83 -8.17
C ASN A 38 1.69 2.45 -7.11
N ALA A 39 2.54 3.42 -7.45
CA ALA A 39 3.32 4.16 -6.47
C ALA A 39 2.41 4.91 -5.49
N LEU A 40 1.38 5.61 -5.98
CA LEU A 40 0.40 6.27 -5.12
C LEU A 40 -0.39 5.27 -4.26
N ALA A 41 -0.78 4.12 -4.83
CA ALA A 41 -1.52 3.09 -4.09
C ALA A 41 -0.67 2.48 -2.95
N PHE A 42 0.53 2.01 -3.27
CA PHE A 42 1.34 1.18 -2.38
C PHE A 42 2.41 1.95 -1.61
N LEU A 43 2.86 3.10 -2.08
CA LEU A 43 3.82 3.94 -1.35
C LEU A 43 3.14 5.07 -0.59
N VAL A 44 1.88 5.40 -0.85
CA VAL A 44 1.19 6.48 -0.12
C VAL A 44 -0.05 5.97 0.60
N CYS A 45 -1.05 5.48 -0.14
CA CYS A 45 -2.36 5.15 0.44
C CYS A 45 -2.27 3.97 1.41
N PHE A 46 -1.65 2.86 0.98
CA PHE A 46 -1.53 1.66 1.81
C PHE A 46 -0.74 1.93 3.10
N PRO A 47 0.50 2.49 3.07
CA PRO A 47 1.29 2.73 4.28
C PRO A 47 0.59 3.72 5.21
N ALA A 48 -0.01 4.79 4.69
CA ALA A 48 -0.81 5.73 5.47
C ALA A 48 -1.99 5.04 6.18
N SER A 49 -2.64 4.08 5.52
CA SER A 49 -3.71 3.31 6.15
C SER A 49 -3.20 2.41 7.29
N VAL A 50 -1.99 1.87 7.19
CA VAL A 50 -1.33 1.10 8.26
C VAL A 50 -0.99 2.04 9.41
N TYR A 51 -0.48 3.23 9.14
CA TYR A 51 -0.26 4.26 10.16
C TYR A 51 -1.52 4.63 10.92
N ALA A 52 -2.65 4.82 10.22
CA ALA A 52 -3.92 5.10 10.87
C ALA A 52 -4.28 4.00 11.89
N MET A 53 -3.99 2.73 11.56
CA MET A 53 -4.25 1.61 12.46
C MET A 53 -3.27 1.52 13.64
N LEU A 54 -2.01 1.92 13.45
CA LEU A 54 -1.04 2.06 14.55
C LEU A 54 -1.42 3.20 15.49
N ALA A 55 -1.83 4.34 14.95
CA ALA A 55 -2.35 5.48 15.73
C ALA A 55 -3.61 5.07 16.51
N ARG A 56 -4.50 4.27 15.89
CA ARG A 56 -5.70 3.75 16.55
C ARG A 56 -5.33 2.86 17.72
N LYS A 57 -4.31 2.00 17.57
CA LYS A 57 -3.83 1.09 18.63
C LYS A 57 -3.25 1.86 19.83
N ALA A 58 -2.69 3.03 19.58
CA ALA A 58 -2.13 3.92 20.60
C ALA A 58 -3.16 4.89 21.22
N SER A 59 -4.37 5.00 20.66
CA SER A 59 -5.41 5.89 21.18
C SER A 59 -6.35 5.16 22.15
N ALA A 60 -6.69 5.82 23.25
CA ALA A 60 -7.72 5.35 24.19
C ALA A 60 -9.12 5.92 23.85
N ASP A 61 -9.18 7.07 23.17
CA ASP A 61 -10.43 7.76 22.85
C ASP A 61 -11.23 7.01 21.77
N PHE A 62 -12.51 6.74 22.06
CA PHE A 62 -13.37 5.96 21.18
C PHE A 62 -13.62 6.66 19.83
N GLN A 63 -13.92 7.97 19.84
CA GLN A 63 -14.26 8.70 18.63
C GLN A 63 -13.05 8.80 17.69
N THR A 64 -11.88 9.12 18.24
CA THR A 64 -10.60 9.09 17.53
C THR A 64 -10.35 7.72 16.90
N ARG A 65 -10.58 6.64 17.65
CA ARG A 65 -10.40 5.28 17.13
C ARG A 65 -11.37 4.94 16.00
N VAL A 66 -12.60 5.45 16.02
CA VAL A 66 -13.57 5.29 14.93
C VAL A 66 -13.14 6.08 13.69
N THR A 67 -12.74 7.34 13.87
CA THR A 67 -12.24 8.19 12.79
C THR A 67 -11.04 7.56 12.09
N LEU A 68 -10.08 7.01 12.84
CA LEU A 68 -8.91 6.35 12.28
C LEU A 68 -9.25 5.09 11.47
N VAL A 69 -10.29 4.34 11.86
CA VAL A 69 -10.78 3.19 11.06
C VAL A 69 -11.45 3.68 9.76
N LYS A 70 -12.19 4.78 9.80
CA LYS A 70 -12.77 5.39 8.58
C LYS A 70 -11.68 5.87 7.63
N VAL A 71 -10.63 6.51 8.14
CA VAL A 71 -9.45 6.91 7.37
C VAL A 71 -8.76 5.68 6.76
N HIS A 72 -8.55 4.62 7.55
CA HIS A 72 -8.01 3.36 7.04
C HIS A 72 -8.84 2.80 5.88
N MET A 73 -10.16 2.71 6.03
CA MET A 73 -11.07 2.24 4.98
C MET A 73 -10.99 3.13 3.73
N PHE A 74 -11.06 4.45 3.89
CA PHE A 74 -10.98 5.39 2.77
C PHE A 74 -9.68 5.25 1.98
N LEU A 75 -8.54 5.22 2.67
CA LEU A 75 -7.23 5.08 2.03
C LEU A 75 -7.09 3.73 1.32
N GLN A 76 -7.63 2.66 1.89
CA GLN A 76 -7.60 1.34 1.27
C GLN A 76 -8.53 1.29 0.05
N LEU A 77 -9.70 1.95 0.06
CA LEU A 77 -10.57 2.06 -1.12
C LEU A 77 -9.89 2.87 -2.23
N LEU A 78 -9.23 3.98 -1.89
CA LEU A 78 -8.46 4.76 -2.85
C LEU A 78 -7.31 3.93 -3.46
N ALA A 79 -6.60 3.16 -2.64
CA ALA A 79 -5.56 2.24 -3.10
C ALA A 79 -6.12 1.18 -4.06
N LEU A 80 -7.31 0.64 -3.79
CA LEU A 80 -7.98 -0.31 -4.68
C LEU A 80 -8.29 0.30 -6.05
N VAL A 81 -8.83 1.53 -6.07
CA VAL A 81 -9.14 2.25 -7.32
C VAL A 81 -7.86 2.51 -8.11
N LEU A 82 -6.82 3.00 -7.46
CA LEU A 82 -5.52 3.27 -8.08
C LEU A 82 -4.86 1.99 -8.63
N MET A 83 -4.84 0.92 -7.84
CA MET A 83 -4.28 -0.38 -8.24
C MET A 83 -5.09 -0.99 -9.41
N GLY A 84 -6.42 -0.95 -9.35
CA GLY A 84 -7.29 -1.44 -10.41
C GLY A 84 -7.11 -0.66 -11.70
N GLY A 85 -7.08 0.67 -11.63
CA GLY A 85 -6.77 1.54 -12.76
C GLY A 85 -5.38 1.27 -13.34
N ALA A 86 -4.37 1.11 -12.49
CA ALA A 86 -3.02 0.74 -12.89
C ALA A 86 -2.99 -0.61 -13.62
N GLY A 87 -3.72 -1.61 -13.15
CA GLY A 87 -3.86 -2.91 -13.81
C GLY A 87 -4.52 -2.79 -15.18
N ALA A 88 -5.61 -2.02 -15.28
CA ALA A 88 -6.32 -1.78 -16.53
C ALA A 88 -5.44 -1.10 -17.59
N VAL A 89 -4.73 -0.02 -17.24
CA VAL A 89 -3.84 0.66 -18.21
C VAL A 89 -2.66 -0.21 -18.62
N ALA A 90 -2.13 -1.05 -17.73
CA ALA A 90 -1.09 -2.02 -18.09
C ALA A 90 -1.62 -3.10 -19.04
N TYR A 91 -2.85 -3.58 -18.81
CA TYR A 91 -3.51 -4.51 -19.72
C TYR A 91 -3.70 -3.88 -21.10
N LEU A 92 -4.31 -2.71 -21.18
CA LEU A 92 -4.58 -2.00 -22.44
C LEU A 92 -3.30 -1.66 -23.20
N ALA A 93 -2.25 -1.22 -22.50
CA ALA A 93 -0.96 -0.94 -23.11
C ALA A 93 -0.31 -2.22 -23.68
N LYS A 94 -0.43 -3.36 -23.00
CA LYS A 94 0.09 -4.63 -23.52
C LYS A 94 -0.68 -5.12 -24.74
N GLU A 95 -2.01 -5.04 -24.68
CA GLU A 95 -2.88 -5.41 -25.79
C GLU A 95 -2.56 -4.58 -27.05
N ALA A 96 -2.50 -3.26 -26.91
CA ALA A 96 -2.16 -2.34 -28.00
C ALA A 96 -0.76 -2.56 -28.61
N ASN A 97 0.15 -3.20 -27.87
CA ASN A 97 1.52 -3.50 -28.31
C ASN A 97 1.75 -5.00 -28.55
N GLN A 98 0.69 -5.83 -28.57
CA GLN A 98 0.76 -7.28 -28.76
C GLN A 98 1.76 -7.99 -27.83
N LYS A 99 1.87 -7.53 -26.58
CA LYS A 99 2.78 -8.10 -25.57
C LYS A 99 2.07 -9.13 -24.71
N PRO A 100 2.74 -10.25 -24.34
CA PRO A 100 2.11 -11.27 -23.50
C PRO A 100 1.78 -10.78 -22.08
N HIS A 101 0.69 -11.30 -21.54
CA HIS A 101 0.18 -10.99 -20.20
C HIS A 101 0.65 -12.02 -19.17
N PHE A 102 0.82 -11.57 -17.92
CA PHE A 102 1.12 -12.45 -16.78
C PHE A 102 2.32 -13.41 -16.93
N VAL A 103 3.35 -13.01 -17.69
CA VAL A 103 4.56 -13.84 -17.91
C VAL A 103 5.74 -13.52 -16.99
N SER A 104 5.69 -12.43 -16.21
CA SER A 104 6.81 -11.99 -15.38
C SER A 104 6.56 -12.24 -13.89
N THR A 105 7.63 -12.45 -13.12
CA THR A 105 7.58 -12.57 -11.65
C THR A 105 6.83 -11.40 -11.01
N HIS A 106 7.08 -10.17 -11.47
CA HIS A 106 6.33 -8.98 -11.05
C HIS A 106 4.81 -9.17 -11.22
N SER A 107 4.35 -9.63 -12.40
CA SER A 107 2.92 -9.80 -12.66
C SER A 107 2.26 -10.90 -11.83
N TRP A 108 2.98 -11.97 -11.50
CA TRP A 108 2.47 -13.02 -10.60
C TRP A 108 2.35 -12.51 -9.16
N ILE A 109 3.38 -11.84 -8.63
CA ILE A 109 3.35 -11.27 -7.28
C ILE A 109 2.27 -10.18 -7.20
N ALA A 110 2.17 -9.30 -8.21
CA ALA A 110 1.14 -8.27 -8.27
C ALA A 110 -0.26 -8.87 -8.34
N GLY A 111 -0.47 -9.93 -9.13
CA GLY A 111 -1.73 -10.68 -9.19
C GLY A 111 -2.11 -11.24 -7.83
N ALA A 112 -1.21 -11.98 -7.17
CA ALA A 112 -1.43 -12.51 -5.82
C ALA A 112 -1.73 -11.40 -4.79
N THR A 113 -0.98 -10.30 -4.85
CA THR A 113 -1.20 -9.11 -4.00
C THR A 113 -2.59 -8.53 -4.22
N SER A 114 -3.00 -8.32 -5.47
CA SER A 114 -4.29 -7.73 -5.81
C SER A 114 -5.47 -8.60 -5.37
N THR A 115 -5.36 -9.92 -5.52
CA THR A 115 -6.36 -10.88 -5.04
C THR A 115 -6.48 -10.84 -3.52
N LEU A 116 -5.35 -10.95 -2.80
CA LEU A 116 -5.36 -10.93 -1.35
C LEU A 116 -5.84 -9.58 -0.80
N PHE A 117 -5.39 -8.48 -1.40
CA PHE A 117 -5.88 -7.13 -1.12
C PHE A 117 -7.40 -7.07 -1.21
N THR A 118 -7.95 -7.50 -2.34
CA THR A 118 -9.38 -7.38 -2.64
C THR A 118 -10.20 -8.23 -1.70
N LEU A 119 -9.82 -9.49 -1.47
CA LEU A 119 -10.50 -10.37 -0.51
C LEU A 119 -10.43 -9.81 0.91
N ASN A 120 -9.27 -9.29 1.33
CA ASN A 120 -9.11 -8.72 2.67
C ASN A 120 -9.95 -7.44 2.85
N MET A 121 -10.06 -6.61 1.82
CA MET A 121 -10.93 -5.44 1.76
C MET A 121 -12.40 -5.84 1.86
N LEU A 122 -12.87 -6.75 1.00
CA LEU A 122 -14.25 -7.21 0.99
C LEU A 122 -14.65 -7.83 2.33
N GLY A 123 -13.77 -8.64 2.93
CA GLY A 123 -13.98 -9.17 4.28
C GLY A 123 -14.08 -8.06 5.34
N GLY A 124 -13.26 -7.02 5.23
CA GLY A 124 -13.32 -5.85 6.11
C GLY A 124 -14.62 -5.06 5.97
N LEU A 125 -15.06 -4.80 4.74
CA LEU A 125 -16.33 -4.13 4.44
C LEU A 125 -17.52 -4.97 4.92
N GLY A 126 -17.54 -6.27 4.62
CA GLY A 126 -18.57 -7.20 5.08
C GLY A 126 -18.66 -7.26 6.60
N THR A 127 -17.53 -7.29 7.31
CA THR A 127 -17.53 -7.25 8.79
C THR A 127 -18.02 -5.92 9.34
N THR A 128 -17.76 -4.81 8.63
CA THR A 128 -18.13 -3.45 9.06
C THR A 128 -19.61 -3.16 8.82
N PHE A 129 -20.16 -3.57 7.68
CA PHE A 129 -21.48 -3.17 7.20
C PHE A 129 -22.49 -4.32 7.04
N GLY A 130 -22.08 -5.58 7.13
CA GLY A 130 -22.95 -6.73 6.86
C GLY A 130 -23.98 -7.04 7.94
N GLY A 131 -23.91 -6.38 9.10
CA GLY A 131 -24.88 -6.53 10.19
C GLY A 131 -25.98 -5.45 10.18
N LYS A 132 -26.96 -5.57 11.08
CA LYS A 132 -28.04 -4.58 11.26
C LYS A 132 -27.54 -3.19 11.68
N LYS A 133 -26.34 -3.10 12.26
CA LYS A 133 -25.69 -1.86 12.69
C LYS A 133 -24.25 -1.86 12.18
N THR A 134 -23.73 -0.67 11.83
CA THR A 134 -22.34 -0.52 11.42
C THR A 134 -21.40 -0.79 12.60
N SER A 135 -20.40 -1.66 12.40
CA SER A 135 -19.41 -2.00 13.41
C SER A 135 -18.03 -1.46 13.03
N TRP A 136 -17.59 -0.40 13.71
CA TRP A 136 -16.30 0.25 13.41
C TRP A 136 -15.11 -0.29 14.21
N GLN A 137 -15.33 -1.13 15.22
CA GLN A 137 -14.30 -1.50 16.20
C GLN A 137 -14.13 -3.02 16.40
N TRP A 138 -14.39 -3.81 15.37
CA TRP A 138 -14.20 -5.26 15.42
C TRP A 138 -12.71 -5.66 15.47
N LYS A 139 -12.48 -6.92 15.86
CA LYS A 139 -11.17 -7.55 15.92
C LYS A 139 -11.25 -8.89 15.17
N ASN A 140 -10.54 -9.00 14.06
CA ASN A 140 -10.45 -10.23 13.29
C ASN A 140 -8.96 -10.51 13.01
N PRO A 141 -8.38 -11.59 13.57
CA PRO A 141 -6.99 -11.97 13.31
C PRO A 141 -6.71 -12.23 11.83
N GLY A 142 -7.62 -12.89 11.12
CA GLY A 142 -7.52 -13.17 9.69
C GLY A 142 -7.38 -11.90 8.86
N HIS A 143 -8.18 -10.87 9.12
CA HIS A 143 -8.06 -9.59 8.41
C HIS A 143 -6.71 -8.89 8.67
N ARG A 144 -6.18 -9.02 9.89
CA ARG A 144 -4.86 -8.44 10.22
C ARG A 144 -3.74 -9.18 9.51
N ILE A 145 -3.77 -10.51 9.54
CA ILE A 145 -2.77 -11.36 8.87
C ILE A 145 -2.83 -11.12 7.36
N GLY A 146 -4.03 -11.19 6.77
CA GLY A 146 -4.25 -10.89 5.35
C GLY A 146 -3.74 -9.51 4.96
N GLY A 147 -4.09 -8.47 5.74
CA GLY A 147 -3.60 -7.11 5.49
C GLY A 147 -2.08 -6.95 5.58
N MET A 148 -1.41 -7.65 6.51
CA MET A 148 0.06 -7.62 6.61
C MET A 148 0.74 -8.41 5.50
N LEU A 149 0.18 -9.54 5.09
CA LEU A 149 0.67 -10.29 3.94
C LEU A 149 0.54 -9.45 2.66
N THR A 150 -0.60 -8.78 2.44
CA THR A 150 -0.77 -7.84 1.33
C THR A 150 0.23 -6.69 1.38
N PHE A 151 0.53 -6.17 2.57
CA PHE A 151 1.55 -5.13 2.73
C PHE A 151 2.93 -5.62 2.27
N VAL A 152 3.39 -6.79 2.75
CA VAL A 152 4.68 -7.35 2.36
C VAL A 152 4.74 -7.65 0.86
N LEU A 153 3.70 -8.30 0.32
CA LEU A 153 3.62 -8.62 -1.11
C LEU A 153 3.55 -7.36 -1.98
N GLY A 154 2.86 -6.31 -1.53
CA GLY A 154 2.82 -5.02 -2.21
C GLY A 154 4.20 -4.36 -2.31
N GLY A 155 4.97 -4.37 -1.21
CA GLY A 155 6.36 -3.91 -1.23
C GLY A 155 7.24 -4.70 -2.19
N ALA A 156 7.12 -6.04 -2.17
CA ALA A 156 7.83 -6.91 -3.11
C ALA A 156 7.42 -6.62 -4.56
N ALA A 157 6.12 -6.50 -4.85
CA ALA A 157 5.60 -6.17 -6.17
C ALA A 157 6.14 -4.83 -6.67
N SER A 158 6.20 -3.79 -5.82
CA SER A 158 6.78 -2.49 -6.14
C SER A 158 8.28 -2.60 -6.47
N VAL A 159 9.06 -3.33 -5.67
CA VAL A 159 10.49 -3.54 -5.93
C VAL A 159 10.71 -4.28 -7.24
N TYR A 160 9.98 -5.38 -7.49
CA TYR A 160 10.06 -6.10 -8.76
C TYR A 160 9.58 -5.24 -9.94
N GLY A 161 8.56 -4.41 -9.76
CA GLY A 161 8.05 -3.52 -10.80
C GLY A 161 9.10 -2.49 -11.25
N VAL A 162 9.85 -1.94 -10.29
CA VAL A 162 10.95 -1.01 -10.56
C VAL A 162 12.18 -1.74 -11.10
N TYR A 163 12.59 -2.84 -10.47
CA TYR A 163 13.89 -3.49 -10.75
C TYR A 163 13.86 -4.46 -11.94
N SER A 164 12.81 -5.26 -12.05
CA SER A 164 12.65 -6.25 -13.13
C SER A 164 11.77 -5.75 -14.28
N GLY A 165 11.02 -4.68 -14.06
CA GLY A 165 10.25 -4.03 -15.12
C GLY A 165 11.17 -3.22 -16.02
N GLY A 166 11.06 -3.41 -17.35
CA GLY A 166 11.84 -2.63 -18.31
C GLY A 166 11.65 -1.11 -18.19
N TRP A 167 10.54 -0.66 -17.59
CA TRP A 167 10.26 0.76 -17.34
C TRP A 167 11.23 1.41 -16.35
N GLY A 168 11.55 0.75 -15.23
CA GLY A 168 12.40 1.36 -14.20
C GLY A 168 13.80 1.62 -14.70
N GLN A 169 14.39 0.64 -15.41
CA GLN A 169 15.68 0.82 -16.05
C GLN A 169 15.65 1.90 -17.13
N ALA A 170 14.60 1.90 -17.97
CA ALA A 170 14.49 2.86 -19.08
C ALA A 170 14.30 4.31 -18.63
N MET A 171 13.61 4.55 -17.51
CA MET A 171 13.26 5.91 -17.05
C MET A 171 14.19 6.43 -15.95
N LEU A 172 14.77 5.55 -15.13
CA LEU A 172 15.58 5.95 -13.98
C LEU A 172 17.08 5.75 -14.23
N GLY A 173 17.45 4.79 -15.08
CA GLY A 173 18.82 4.27 -15.16
C GLY A 173 19.19 3.38 -13.96
N ALA A 174 20.29 2.64 -14.08
CA ALA A 174 20.66 1.58 -13.14
C ALA A 174 20.81 2.07 -11.68
N ASP A 175 21.52 3.19 -11.49
CA ASP A 175 21.82 3.71 -10.15
C ASP A 175 20.56 4.13 -9.40
N LYS A 176 19.68 4.90 -10.06
CA LYS A 176 18.42 5.35 -9.45
C LYS A 176 17.42 4.22 -9.31
N GLN A 177 17.42 3.25 -10.22
CA GLN A 177 16.59 2.04 -10.11
C GLN A 177 16.92 1.28 -8.82
N LEU A 178 18.21 1.03 -8.55
CA LEU A 178 18.66 0.37 -7.32
C LEU A 178 18.32 1.22 -6.08
N GLN A 179 18.55 2.54 -6.15
CA GLN A 179 18.22 3.45 -5.06
C GLN A 179 16.73 3.42 -4.70
N VAL A 180 15.84 3.52 -5.68
CA VAL A 180 14.38 3.47 -5.46
C VAL A 180 13.97 2.13 -4.86
N SER A 181 14.46 1.02 -5.40
CA SER A 181 14.19 -0.31 -4.84
C SER A 181 14.67 -0.44 -3.39
N GLY A 182 15.87 0.05 -3.08
CA GLY A 182 16.42 0.06 -1.72
C GLY A 182 15.57 0.89 -0.74
N LEU A 183 15.14 2.08 -1.15
CA LEU A 183 14.27 2.94 -0.35
C LEU A 183 12.92 2.27 -0.06
N ILE A 184 12.31 1.61 -1.05
CA ILE A 184 11.08 0.85 -0.86
C ILE A 184 11.30 -0.26 0.17
N VAL A 185 12.37 -1.06 0.05
CA VAL A 185 12.68 -2.14 1.00
C VAL A 185 12.81 -1.59 2.43
N VAL A 186 13.59 -0.52 2.62
CA VAL A 186 13.80 0.09 3.94
C VAL A 186 12.49 0.63 4.52
N ALA A 187 11.70 1.35 3.72
CA ALA A 187 10.42 1.92 4.15
C ALA A 187 9.44 0.83 4.62
N TYR A 188 9.29 -0.24 3.82
CA TYR A 188 8.42 -1.37 4.16
C TYR A 188 8.91 -2.14 5.38
N ALA A 189 10.21 -2.43 5.46
CA ALA A 189 10.80 -3.16 6.59
C ALA A 189 10.57 -2.41 7.91
N LEU A 190 10.83 -1.10 7.94
CA LEU A 190 10.65 -0.27 9.14
C LEU A 190 9.19 -0.22 9.60
N LEU A 191 8.24 0.00 8.67
CA LEU A 191 6.82 0.01 9.02
C LEU A 191 6.32 -1.38 9.45
N PHE A 192 6.81 -2.45 8.82
CA PHE A 192 6.48 -3.82 9.20
C PHE A 192 6.96 -4.14 10.62
N VAL A 193 8.23 -3.89 10.92
CA VAL A 193 8.81 -4.08 12.27
C VAL A 193 8.02 -3.28 13.30
N LYS A 194 7.70 -2.02 13.00
CA LYS A 194 6.87 -1.20 13.87
C LYS A 194 5.48 -1.78 14.10
N ALA A 195 4.83 -2.30 13.06
CA ALA A 195 3.52 -2.91 13.18
C ALA A 195 3.53 -4.15 14.10
N LEU A 196 4.63 -4.91 14.09
CA LEU A 196 4.83 -6.06 14.96
C LEU A 196 5.10 -5.66 16.42
N THR A 197 5.91 -4.62 16.65
CA THR A 197 6.36 -4.24 18.01
C THR A 197 5.42 -3.29 18.74
N SER A 198 4.54 -2.59 18.02
CA SER A 198 3.61 -1.63 18.63
C SER A 198 2.68 -2.31 19.64
N ARG A 199 2.61 -1.81 20.88
CA ARG A 199 1.68 -2.30 21.93
C ARG A 199 0.37 -1.49 21.93
N ALA A 200 -0.70 -2.09 22.47
CA ALA A 200 -1.96 -1.39 22.67
C ALA A 200 -1.84 -0.43 23.87
N ALA A 201 -2.48 0.74 23.79
CA ALA A 201 -2.59 1.63 24.93
C ALA A 201 -3.30 0.91 26.09
N THR A 202 -2.63 0.77 27.23
CA THR A 202 -3.23 0.26 28.45
C THR A 202 -4.13 1.36 29.01
N GLN A 203 -5.44 1.10 29.14
CA GLN A 203 -6.31 1.99 29.90
C GLN A 203 -5.84 1.97 31.36
N LYS A 204 -5.25 3.07 31.84
CA LYS A 204 -5.24 3.33 33.28
C LYS A 204 -6.71 3.45 33.70
N LYS A 205 -7.25 2.44 34.37
CA LYS A 205 -8.48 2.61 35.14
C LYS A 205 -8.20 3.72 36.15
N GLN A 206 -8.84 4.88 35.97
CA GLN A 206 -9.00 5.81 37.07
C GLN A 206 -9.95 5.10 38.06
N ALA A 207 -9.39 4.72 39.19
CA ALA A 207 -10.12 4.30 40.37
C ALA A 207 -10.74 5.54 41.04
#